data_AF-A0A957U7V2-F1
#
_entry.id   AF-A0A957U7V2-F1
#
_cell.length_a   1.000
_cell.length_b   1.000
_cell.length_c   1.000
_cell.angle_alpha   90.00
_cell.angle_beta   90.00
_cell.angle_gamma   90.00
#
_symmetry.space_group_name_H-M   'P 1'
#
loop_
_entity.id
_entity.type
_entity.pdbx_description
1 polymer ?
#
loop_
_entity_poly.entity_id
_entity_poly.type
_entity_poly.pdbx_seq_one_letter_code
_entity_poly.pdbx_strand_id
1 'polypeptide(L)'
;MLRWAILLMLIAGAHFSLTVLLPAHAGRAWLLWPVAADTRPVARIFATEGRSLTLILLLMSGSAFLAASASMVGWIVPAALWPSLVMAGCFGSILLFLIYLNRYALLPLLVDALLLWGVTAQQWTAAVRGF
;
A
#
# COMPACT_ATOMS: atom_id res chain seq x y z
N MET A 1 -0.66 21.52 5.36
CA MET A 1 -1.80 20.56 5.30
C MET A 1 -1.48 19.35 4.42
N LEU A 2 -0.95 19.53 3.20
CA LEU A 2 -0.62 18.44 2.26
C LEU A 2 0.26 17.32 2.87
N ARG A 3 1.29 17.66 3.65
CA ARG A 3 2.17 16.68 4.33
C ARG A 3 1.39 15.64 5.15
N TRP A 4 0.37 16.09 5.90
CA TRP A 4 -0.45 15.19 6.72
C TRP A 4 -1.36 14.32 5.87
N ALA A 5 -1.90 14.85 4.76
CA ALA A 5 -2.68 14.05 3.81
C ALA A 5 -1.84 12.93 3.18
N ILE A 6 -0.60 13.23 2.76
CA ILE A 6 0.32 12.23 2.22
C ILE A 6 0.67 11.19 3.29
N LEU A 7 0.96 11.62 4.52
CA LEU A 7 1.24 10.69 5.62
C LEU A 7 0.05 9.76 5.88
N LEU A 8 -1.17 10.29 5.90
CA LEU A 8 -2.39 9.48 6.03
C LEU A 8 -2.56 8.49 4.87
N MET A 9 -2.24 8.90 3.64
CA MET A 9 -2.24 8.01 2.48
C MET A 9 -1.22 6.88 2.62
N LEU A 10 0.00 7.17 3.08
CA LEU A 10 1.02 6.14 3.30
C LEU A 10 0.61 5.16 4.41
N ILE A 11 0.07 5.67 5.52
CA ILE A 11 -0.44 4.82 6.61
C ILE A 11 -1.63 3.98 6.13
N ALA A 12 -2.53 4.56 5.34
CA ALA A 12 -3.64 3.83 4.74
C ALA A 12 -3.14 2.72 3.79
N GLY A 13 -2.17 3.02 2.91
CA GLY A 13 -1.54 2.02 2.05
C GLY A 13 -0.90 0.88 2.84
N ALA A 14 -0.14 1.20 3.89
CA ALA A 14 0.44 0.20 4.79
C ALA A 14 -0.65 -0.67 5.44
N HIS A 15 -1.69 -0.03 6.00
CA HIS A 15 -2.82 -0.70 6.62
C HIS A 15 -3.51 -1.66 5.64
N PHE A 16 -3.84 -1.20 4.44
CA PHE A 16 -4.50 -2.01 3.41
C PHE A 16 -3.64 -3.22 3.01
N SER A 17 -2.36 -3.04 2.73
CA SER A 17 -1.45 -4.16 2.43
C SER A 17 -1.38 -5.17 3.58
N LEU A 18 -1.28 -4.70 4.82
CA LEU A 18 -1.14 -5.57 6.00
C LEU A 18 -2.46 -6.28 6.37
N THR A 19 -3.63 -5.78 5.95
CA THR A 19 -4.91 -6.48 6.18
C THR A 19 -4.96 -7.88 5.56
N VAL A 20 -4.07 -8.18 4.59
CA VAL A 20 -3.94 -9.53 4.02
C VAL A 20 -3.35 -10.54 5.02
N LEU A 21 -2.55 -10.09 6.00
CA LEU A 21 -2.06 -10.96 7.08
C LEU A 21 -3.16 -11.34 8.06
N LEU A 22 -4.07 -10.40 8.32
CA LEU A 22 -5.18 -10.55 9.26
C LEU A 22 -6.48 -10.26 8.51
N PRO A 23 -6.91 -11.16 7.62
CA PRO A 23 -8.12 -10.95 6.84
C PRO A 23 -9.34 -10.84 7.77
N ALA A 24 -10.31 -10.02 7.37
CA ALA A 24 -11.58 -9.93 8.09
C ALA A 24 -12.30 -11.29 8.09
N HIS A 25 -13.26 -11.45 9.00
CA HIS A 25 -14.14 -12.62 8.99
C HIS A 25 -14.87 -12.73 7.63
N ALA A 26 -15.20 -13.95 7.22
CA ALA A 26 -15.86 -14.20 5.94
C ALA A 26 -17.11 -13.32 5.76
N GLY A 27 -17.24 -12.72 4.58
CA GLY A 27 -18.34 -11.80 4.26
C GLY A 27 -18.26 -10.42 4.92
N ARG A 28 -17.20 -10.12 5.68
CA ARG A 28 -16.98 -8.81 6.35
C ARG A 28 -15.89 -7.96 5.71
N ALA A 29 -15.60 -8.17 4.43
CA ALA A 29 -14.81 -7.21 3.68
C ALA A 29 -15.57 -5.87 3.60
N TRP A 30 -14.87 -4.77 3.85
CA TRP A 30 -15.45 -3.43 3.82
C TRP A 30 -14.38 -2.40 3.44
N LEU A 31 -14.78 -1.13 3.36
CA LEU A 31 -13.95 -0.08 2.80
C LEU A 31 -12.56 0.07 3.46
N LEU A 32 -12.48 -0.02 4.80
CA LEU A 32 -11.21 0.06 5.52
C LEU A 32 -10.51 -1.30 5.68
N TRP A 33 -11.13 -2.40 5.26
CA TRP A 33 -10.59 -3.76 5.39
C TRP A 33 -10.94 -4.55 4.13
N PRO A 34 -10.19 -4.32 3.05
CA PRO A 34 -10.58 -4.75 1.71
C PRO A 34 -10.54 -6.27 1.51
N VAL A 35 -9.82 -7.01 2.37
CA VAL A 35 -9.64 -8.46 2.27
C VAL A 35 -10.30 -9.18 3.45
N ALA A 36 -11.18 -10.13 3.14
CA ALA A 36 -11.79 -11.06 4.08
C ALA A 36 -11.33 -12.50 3.84
N ALA A 37 -11.60 -13.39 4.79
CA ALA A 37 -11.18 -14.80 4.74
C ALA A 37 -11.72 -15.56 3.53
N ASP A 38 -12.82 -15.10 2.94
CA ASP A 38 -13.44 -15.64 1.73
C ASP A 38 -13.00 -14.92 0.44
N THR A 39 -12.14 -13.90 0.53
CA THR A 39 -11.60 -13.21 -0.65
C THR A 39 -10.66 -14.14 -1.41
N ARG A 40 -11.06 -14.49 -2.62
CA ARG A 40 -10.29 -15.38 -3.50
C ARG A 40 -9.46 -14.58 -4.47
N PRO A 41 -8.27 -15.07 -4.84
CA PRO A 41 -7.52 -14.46 -5.91
C PRO A 41 -8.25 -14.63 -7.25
N VAL A 42 -8.02 -13.69 -8.18
CA VAL A 42 -8.68 -13.64 -9.50
C VAL A 42 -8.40 -14.88 -10.34
N ALA A 43 -7.20 -15.43 -10.23
CA ALA A 43 -6.79 -16.61 -11.00
C ALA A 43 -6.37 -17.77 -10.10
N ARG A 44 -6.69 -18.99 -10.54
CA ARG A 44 -6.45 -20.23 -9.80
C ARG A 44 -4.96 -20.49 -9.53
N ILE A 45 -4.06 -20.05 -10.41
CA ILE A 45 -2.60 -20.13 -10.22
C ILE A 45 -2.13 -19.42 -8.93
N PHE A 46 -2.75 -18.28 -8.60
CA PHE A 46 -2.46 -17.56 -7.36
C PHE A 46 -3.11 -18.22 -6.13
N ALA A 47 -4.15 -19.04 -6.31
CA ALA A 47 -4.77 -19.77 -5.22
C ALA A 47 -3.92 -20.98 -4.76
N THR A 48 -3.25 -21.67 -5.67
CA THR A 48 -2.44 -22.85 -5.36
C THR A 48 -1.01 -22.52 -4.95
N GLU A 49 -0.37 -21.53 -5.59
CA GLU A 49 1.05 -21.22 -5.36
C GLU A 49 1.31 -19.78 -4.91
N GLY A 50 0.27 -18.94 -4.92
CA GLY A 50 0.41 -17.50 -4.67
C GLY A 50 0.62 -17.12 -3.20
N ARG A 51 0.66 -18.05 -2.25
CA ARG A 51 0.84 -17.72 -0.83
C ARG A 51 2.17 -17.03 -0.56
N SER A 52 3.27 -17.57 -1.07
CA SER A 52 4.60 -16.97 -0.90
C SER A 52 4.69 -15.61 -1.58
N LEU A 53 4.16 -15.50 -2.80
CA LEU A 53 4.09 -14.23 -3.53
C LEU A 53 3.27 -13.19 -2.76
N THR A 54 2.10 -13.56 -2.24
CA THR A 54 1.22 -12.70 -1.42
C THR A 54 1.97 -12.19 -0.20
N LEU A 55 2.68 -13.07 0.52
CA LEU A 55 3.50 -12.69 1.68
C LEU A 55 4.64 -11.75 1.30
N ILE A 56 5.32 -11.99 0.18
CA ILE A 56 6.38 -11.10 -0.30
C ILE A 56 5.79 -9.73 -0.64
N LEU A 57 4.68 -9.67 -1.40
CA LEU A 57 4.06 -8.42 -1.82
C LEU A 57 3.51 -7.62 -0.64
N LEU A 58 2.86 -8.27 0.33
CA LEU A 58 2.34 -7.59 1.50
C LEU A 58 3.47 -7.05 2.38
N LEU A 59 4.54 -7.83 2.59
CA LEU A 59 5.64 -7.42 3.45
C LEU A 59 6.43 -6.30 2.78
N MET A 60 6.72 -6.44 1.49
CA MET A 60 7.37 -5.41 0.69
C MET A 60 6.56 -4.12 0.70
N SER A 61 5.26 -4.17 0.37
CA SER A 61 4.45 -2.95 0.30
C SER A 61 4.20 -2.31 1.67
N GLY A 62 3.81 -3.11 2.66
CA GLY A 62 3.55 -2.64 4.02
C GLY A 62 4.80 -2.03 4.67
N SER A 63 5.95 -2.71 4.58
CA SER A 63 7.20 -2.18 5.14
C SER A 63 7.70 -0.94 4.39
N ALA A 64 7.56 -0.89 3.06
CA ALA A 64 7.96 0.26 2.26
C ALA A 64 7.11 1.50 2.58
N PHE A 65 5.79 1.36 2.73
CA PHE A 65 4.92 2.47 3.14
C PHE A 65 5.18 2.95 4.58
N LEU A 66 5.45 2.04 5.51
CA LEU A 66 5.85 2.40 6.87
C LEU A 66 7.21 3.11 6.89
N ALA A 67 8.19 2.63 6.12
CA ALA A 67 9.49 3.26 5.98
C ALA A 67 9.38 4.66 5.33
N ALA A 68 8.53 4.82 4.31
CA ALA A 68 8.24 6.11 3.70
C ALA A 68 7.58 7.07 4.72
N SER A 69 6.66 6.57 5.55
CA SER A 69 6.04 7.34 6.62
C SER A 69 7.07 7.81 7.65
N ALA A 70 7.95 6.90 8.09
CA ALA A 70 9.05 7.21 9.02
C ALA A 70 10.03 8.24 8.44
N SER A 71 10.32 8.13 7.14
CA SER A 71 11.16 9.09 6.43
C SER A 71 10.55 10.49 6.39
N MET A 72 9.23 10.61 6.19
CA MET A 72 8.53 11.91 6.21
C MET A 72 8.57 12.60 7.56
N VAL A 73 8.58 11.87 8.68
CA VAL A 73 8.66 12.48 10.02
C VAL A 73 10.10 12.75 10.48
N GLY A 74 11.09 12.48 9.62
CA GLY A 74 12.51 12.70 9.93
C GLY A 74 13.07 11.68 10.92
N TRP A 75 12.51 10.47 10.97
CA TRP A 75 13.00 9.40 11.83
C TRP A 75 14.13 8.60 11.14
N ILE A 76 14.28 7.31 11.47
CA ILE A 76 15.41 6.44 11.10
C ILE A 76 15.71 6.39 9.58
N VAL A 77 14.73 6.65 8.71
CA VAL A 77 14.84 6.44 7.26
C VAL A 77 15.21 7.74 6.52
N PRO A 78 16.30 7.77 5.73
CA PRO A 78 16.71 8.97 4.98
C PRO A 78 15.65 9.50 4.01
N ALA A 79 15.47 10.83 3.98
CA ALA A 79 14.50 11.52 3.11
C ALA A 79 14.71 11.24 1.60
N ALA A 80 15.96 11.00 1.18
CA ALA A 80 16.31 10.71 -0.20
C ALA A 80 15.73 9.38 -0.71
N LEU A 81 15.46 8.42 0.19
CA LEU A 81 14.87 7.13 -0.18
C LEU A 81 13.36 7.19 -0.35
N TRP A 82 12.72 8.29 0.07
CA TRP A 82 11.26 8.37 0.14
C TRP A 82 10.56 8.08 -1.19
N PRO A 83 10.95 8.69 -2.34
CA PRO A 83 10.27 8.40 -3.61
C PRO A 83 10.37 6.92 -3.98
N SER A 84 11.54 6.31 -3.79
CA SER A 84 11.78 4.89 -4.08
C SER A 84 10.94 3.97 -3.18
N LEU A 85 10.81 4.32 -1.89
CA LEU A 85 9.97 3.57 -0.95
C LEU A 85 8.48 3.67 -1.31
N VAL A 86 8.00 4.86 -1.69
CA VAL A 86 6.62 5.03 -2.15
C VAL A 86 6.36 4.21 -3.41
N MET A 87 7.26 4.26 -4.39
CA MET A 87 7.14 3.47 -5.61
C MET A 87 7.11 1.96 -5.31
N ALA A 88 8.07 1.45 -4.53
CA ALA A 88 8.09 0.03 -4.16
C ALA A 88 6.82 -0.39 -3.39
N GLY A 89 6.36 0.48 -2.49
CA GLY A 89 5.09 0.35 -1.77
C GLY A 89 3.90 0.17 -2.72
N CYS A 90 3.74 1.12 -3.64
CA CYS A 90 2.65 1.15 -4.60
C CYS A 90 2.70 -0.04 -5.56
N PHE A 91 3.86 -0.38 -6.12
CA PHE A 91 3.97 -1.53 -7.02
C PHE A 91 3.61 -2.85 -6.32
N GLY A 92 4.08 -3.04 -5.09
CA GLY A 92 3.70 -4.20 -4.29
C GLY A 92 2.21 -4.26 -3.97
N SER A 93 1.64 -3.12 -3.54
CA SER A 93 0.23 -2.98 -3.20
C SER A 93 -0.67 -3.18 -4.41
N ILE A 94 -0.39 -2.51 -5.53
CA ILE A 94 -1.14 -2.67 -6.79
C ILE A 94 -1.14 -4.14 -7.20
N LEU A 95 0.02 -4.80 -7.25
CA LEU A 95 0.08 -6.19 -7.66
C LEU A 95 -0.70 -7.10 -6.70
N LEU A 96 -0.61 -6.84 -5.39
CA LEU A 96 -1.37 -7.55 -4.36
C LEU A 96 -2.89 -7.40 -4.59
N PHE A 97 -3.38 -6.18 -4.80
CA PHE A 97 -4.81 -5.90 -5.01
C PHE A 97 -5.33 -6.28 -6.39
N LEU A 98 -4.46 -6.40 -7.39
CA LEU A 98 -4.82 -7.03 -8.67
C LEU A 98 -4.96 -8.56 -8.52
N ILE A 99 -4.15 -9.20 -7.68
CA ILE A 99 -4.31 -10.63 -7.36
C ILE A 99 -5.62 -10.87 -6.62
N TYR A 100 -5.96 -10.03 -5.62
CA TYR A 100 -7.17 -10.16 -4.81
C TYR A 100 -8.26 -9.13 -5.19
N LEU A 101 -8.47 -8.94 -6.50
CA LEU A 101 -9.35 -7.91 -7.01
C LEU A 101 -10.79 -8.12 -6.53
N ASN A 102 -11.32 -7.13 -5.83
CA ASN A 102 -12.70 -7.09 -5.37
C ASN A 102 -13.20 -5.64 -5.34
N ARG A 103 -14.48 -5.43 -5.00
CA ARG A 103 -15.09 -4.08 -4.96
C ARG A 103 -14.34 -3.11 -4.03
N TYR A 104 -13.81 -3.59 -2.91
CA TYR A 104 -13.13 -2.80 -1.90
C TYR A 104 -11.64 -2.56 -2.22
N ALA A 105 -11.07 -3.31 -3.15
CA ALA A 105 -9.71 -3.11 -3.65
C ALA A 105 -9.53 -1.78 -4.42
N LEU A 106 -10.63 -1.14 -4.84
CA LEU A 106 -10.59 0.14 -5.54
C LEU A 106 -10.00 1.27 -4.69
N LEU A 107 -10.27 1.30 -3.38
CA LEU A 107 -9.75 2.34 -2.50
C LEU A 107 -8.22 2.25 -2.32
N PRO A 108 -7.62 1.08 -2.01
CA PRO A 108 -6.18 0.90 -2.03
C PRO A 108 -5.54 1.32 -3.36
N LEU A 109 -6.11 0.88 -4.50
CA LEU A 109 -5.59 1.23 -5.82
C LEU A 109 -5.66 2.73 -6.11
N LEU A 110 -6.71 3.42 -5.64
CA LEU A 110 -6.82 4.87 -5.76
C LEU A 110 -5.75 5.59 -4.93
N VAL A 111 -5.49 5.12 -3.71
CA VAL A 111 -4.41 5.66 -2.86
C VAL A 111 -3.05 5.47 -3.55
N ASP A 112 -2.78 4.29 -4.09
CA ASP A 112 -1.54 4.01 -4.83
C ASP A 112 -1.42 4.90 -6.07
N ALA A 113 -2.49 5.07 -6.85
CA ALA A 113 -2.50 5.94 -8.03
C ALA A 113 -2.20 7.40 -7.67
N LEU A 114 -2.78 7.92 -6.58
CA LEU A 114 -2.54 9.28 -6.11
C LEU A 114 -1.10 9.46 -5.60
N LEU A 115 -0.55 8.47 -4.89
CA LEU A 115 0.84 8.48 -4.44
C LEU A 115 1.82 8.42 -5.61
N LEU A 116 1.58 7.55 -6.59
CA LEU A 116 2.41 7.43 -7.80
C LEU A 116 2.33 8.71 -8.65
N TRP A 117 1.15 9.30 -8.81
CA TRP A 117 1.00 10.58 -9.47
C TRP A 117 1.75 11.69 -8.71
N GLY A 118 1.65 11.71 -7.38
CA GLY A 118 2.38 12.62 -6.52
C GLY A 118 3.91 12.52 -6.71
N VAL A 119 4.45 11.30 -6.75
CA VAL A 119 5.88 11.07 -6.95
C VAL A 119 6.34 11.38 -8.37
N THR A 120 5.61 10.94 -9.38
CA THR A 120 6.09 10.99 -10.79
C THR A 120 5.74 12.28 -11.50
N ALA A 121 4.54 12.82 -11.30
CA ALA A 121 4.06 14.03 -11.96
C ALA A 121 4.28 15.29 -11.12
N GLN A 122 4.08 15.21 -9.80
CA GLN A 122 4.23 16.36 -8.88
C GLN A 122 5.59 16.39 -8.18
N GLN A 123 6.45 15.39 -8.41
CA GLN A 123 7.79 15.28 -7.83
C GLN A 123 7.79 15.42 -6.29
N TRP A 124 6.78 14.86 -5.61
CA TRP A 124 6.72 14.84 -4.15
C TRP A 124 7.95 14.15 -3.56
N THR A 125 8.47 14.69 -2.47
CA THR A 125 9.61 14.12 -1.72
C THR A 125 9.33 14.20 -0.21
N ALA A 126 10.03 13.41 0.62
CA ALA A 126 9.95 13.58 2.08
C ALA A 126 10.43 14.96 2.55
N ALA A 127 11.30 15.59 1.77
CA ALA A 127 11.84 16.92 2.02
C ALA A 127 10.94 18.01 1.43
N VAL A 128 9.60 17.89 1.51
CA VAL A 128 8.74 19.06 1.38
C VAL A 128 9.13 20.07 2.48
N ARG A 129 10.18 20.84 2.18
CA ARG A 129 10.69 22.02 2.84
C ARG A 129 10.04 23.16 2.10
N GLY A 130 9.20 23.90 2.79
CA GLY A 130 8.44 25.00 2.21
C GLY A 130 6.99 24.64 2.01
N PHE A 131 6.25 24.68 3.11
CA PHE A 131 5.10 25.59 3.25
C PHE A 131 5.08 26.09 4.69
#